data_AF-A0A819IW14-F1
#
_entry.id   AF-A0A819IW14-F1
#
_cell.length_a   1.000
_cell.length_b   1.000
_cell.length_c   1.000
_cell.angle_alpha   90.00
_cell.angle_beta   90.00
_cell.angle_gamma   90.00
#
_symmetry.space_group_name_H-M   'P 1'
#
loop_
_entity.id
_entity.type
_entity.pdbx_description
1 polymer ?
#
loop_
_entity_poly.entity_id
_entity_poly.type
_entity_poly.pdbx_seq_one_letter_code
_entity_poly.pdbx_strand_id
1 'polypeptide(L)'
;MVGEKEEEEDDDERKSTTTSTSTTTLPTTSTSTTSAVAYANGTYSFWPMENNAVDIISGLDGKGVNSPTYVTPDITGSGYALKLIRNSNQYITIPTYKNFVNTSFTVEMWIYPTTLASSDYVGLFTQRDTESAGHSLHMMIRGLRLTLDFYADGVTGTTSLTTNTWYHTAFVYDYPSKTQIIYLNGYQDGSHSSAGPYLGTSGSINIG
;
A
#
# COMPACT_ATOMS: atom_id res chain seq x y z
N MET A 1 -59.48 -21.28 -63.45
CA MET A 1 -58.75 -22.57 -63.45
C MET A 1 -57.27 -22.24 -63.42
N VAL A 2 -56.57 -22.87 -62.49
CA VAL A 2 -55.12 -22.79 -62.29
C VAL A 2 -54.40 -23.30 -63.55
N GLY A 3 -53.28 -22.67 -63.91
CA GLY A 3 -52.42 -23.10 -64.99
C GLY A 3 -50.98 -22.70 -64.71
N GLU A 4 -50.18 -23.71 -64.36
CA GLU A 4 -48.75 -23.73 -64.04
C GLU A 4 -47.84 -23.62 -65.27
N LYS A 5 -46.56 -23.27 -65.00
CA LYS A 5 -45.30 -23.69 -65.70
C LYS A 5 -45.09 -23.12 -67.12
N GLU A 6 -43.88 -22.89 -67.63
CA GLU A 6 -42.48 -23.17 -67.25
C GLU A 6 -41.56 -22.25 -68.11
N GLU A 7 -40.33 -22.03 -67.62
CA GLU A 7 -39.01 -21.85 -68.27
C GLU A 7 -38.83 -21.15 -69.65
N GLU A 8 -37.86 -20.21 -69.71
CA GLU A 8 -36.72 -20.31 -70.65
C GLU A 8 -35.54 -19.39 -70.22
N GLU A 9 -34.33 -19.95 -70.35
CA GLU A 9 -33.00 -19.38 -70.10
C GLU A 9 -32.57 -18.40 -71.23
N ASP A 10 -31.70 -17.43 -70.94
CA ASP A 10 -30.30 -17.39 -71.45
C ASP A 10 -29.64 -15.99 -71.41
N ASP A 11 -28.30 -16.07 -71.36
CA ASP A 11 -27.27 -15.09 -71.74
C ASP A 11 -26.71 -14.10 -70.71
N ASP A 12 -25.77 -14.68 -69.94
CA ASP A 12 -24.41 -14.22 -69.61
C ASP A 12 -23.85 -13.02 -70.42
N GLU A 13 -23.58 -11.91 -69.74
CA GLU A 13 -22.37 -11.13 -70.03
C GLU A 13 -21.69 -10.64 -68.75
N ARG A 14 -20.56 -11.27 -68.46
CA ARG A 14 -19.65 -11.02 -67.34
C ARG A 14 -19.25 -9.56 -67.19
N LYS A 15 -19.41 -9.03 -65.96
CA LYS A 15 -18.52 -7.99 -65.44
C LYS A 15 -17.91 -8.43 -64.11
N SER A 16 -16.60 -8.64 -64.17
CA SER A 16 -15.70 -9.01 -63.08
C SER A 16 -15.98 -8.21 -61.81
N THR A 17 -16.32 -8.90 -60.72
CA THR A 17 -16.40 -8.29 -59.38
C THR A 17 -15.53 -9.11 -58.44
N THR A 18 -14.30 -8.63 -58.21
CA THR A 18 -13.40 -9.17 -57.19
C THR A 18 -14.06 -8.96 -55.82
N THR A 19 -14.46 -10.04 -55.16
CA THR A 19 -14.94 -9.97 -53.77
C THR A 19 -13.73 -9.85 -52.86
N SER A 20 -13.45 -8.64 -52.36
CA SER A 20 -12.52 -8.44 -51.26
C SER A 20 -13.30 -8.53 -49.96
N THR A 21 -13.18 -9.64 -49.24
CA THR A 21 -13.72 -9.77 -47.88
C THR A 21 -12.85 -8.92 -46.94
N SER A 22 -13.33 -7.75 -46.56
CA SER A 22 -12.69 -6.94 -45.52
C SER A 22 -13.16 -7.43 -44.15
N THR A 23 -12.34 -8.23 -43.48
CA THR A 23 -12.52 -8.52 -42.05
C THR A 23 -12.07 -7.29 -41.25
N THR A 24 -13.02 -6.48 -40.79
CA THR A 24 -12.75 -5.41 -39.82
C THR A 24 -12.53 -6.04 -38.45
N THR A 25 -11.27 -6.19 -38.03
CA THR A 25 -10.95 -6.38 -36.62
C THR A 25 -10.94 -5.01 -35.94
N LEU A 26 -11.79 -4.83 -34.93
CA LEU A 26 -11.72 -3.67 -34.04
C LEU A 26 -10.38 -3.73 -33.29
N PRO A 27 -9.57 -2.66 -33.27
CA PRO A 27 -8.47 -2.59 -32.33
C PRO A 27 -9.07 -2.47 -30.92
N THR A 28 -9.01 -3.54 -30.14
CA THR A 28 -9.23 -3.47 -28.68
C THR A 28 -7.96 -2.90 -28.04
N THR A 29 -7.73 -1.62 -28.21
CA THR A 29 -6.78 -0.88 -27.37
C THR A 29 -7.48 -0.64 -26.04
N SER A 30 -7.30 -1.57 -25.11
CA SER A 30 -7.47 -1.31 -23.68
C SER A 30 -6.38 -0.33 -23.27
N THR A 31 -6.64 0.97 -23.43
CA THR A 31 -5.85 1.99 -22.75
C THR A 31 -6.19 1.90 -21.27
N SER A 32 -5.36 1.20 -20.51
CA SER A 32 -5.34 1.33 -19.06
C SER A 32 -5.03 2.79 -18.74
N THR A 33 -6.05 3.56 -18.38
CA THR A 33 -5.86 4.90 -17.86
C THR A 33 -5.24 4.75 -16.49
N THR A 34 -3.91 4.82 -16.42
CA THR A 34 -3.21 5.07 -15.15
C THR A 34 -3.69 6.43 -14.69
N SER A 35 -4.66 6.45 -13.78
CA SER A 35 -5.02 7.68 -13.09
C SER A 35 -3.77 8.09 -12.32
N ALA A 36 -3.12 9.17 -12.77
CA ALA A 36 -2.03 9.76 -12.03
C ALA A 36 -2.62 10.25 -10.70
N VAL A 37 -2.38 9.50 -9.63
CA VAL A 37 -2.66 9.96 -8.27
C VAL A 37 -1.75 11.16 -8.07
N ALA A 38 -2.34 12.36 -8.03
CA ALA A 38 -1.64 13.53 -7.57
C ALA A 38 -1.38 13.32 -6.07
N TYR A 39 -0.17 12.88 -5.73
CA TYR A 39 0.24 12.81 -4.34
C TYR A 39 0.21 14.22 -3.75
N ALA A 40 -0.31 14.35 -2.53
CA ALA A 40 -0.26 15.62 -1.82
C ALA A 40 1.20 16.10 -1.78
N ASN A 41 1.41 17.41 -1.93
CA ASN A 41 2.73 18.01 -1.76
C ASN A 41 3.35 17.53 -0.44
N GLY A 42 4.38 16.68 -0.52
CA GLY A 42 5.03 16.10 0.66
C GLY A 42 4.96 14.56 0.79
N THR A 43 4.30 13.81 -0.11
CA THR A 43 4.46 12.35 -0.10
C THR A 43 5.83 11.98 -0.68
N TYR A 44 6.71 11.44 0.17
CA TYR A 44 8.09 11.13 -0.19
C TYR A 44 8.32 9.67 -0.59
N SER A 45 7.38 8.76 -0.36
CA SER A 45 7.41 7.33 -0.69
C SER A 45 5.99 6.78 -0.65
N PHE A 46 5.65 5.83 -1.53
CA PHE A 46 4.35 5.15 -1.49
C PHE A 46 4.43 3.73 -2.02
N TRP A 47 4.13 2.76 -1.14
CA TRP A 47 4.03 1.33 -1.48
C TRP A 47 2.56 0.93 -1.50
N PRO A 48 1.93 0.80 -2.68
CA PRO A 48 0.51 0.48 -2.76
C PRO A 48 0.20 -0.99 -2.40
N MET A 49 1.23 -1.84 -2.32
CA MET A 49 1.10 -3.29 -2.04
C MET A 49 0.27 -4.06 -3.07
N GLU A 50 0.22 -3.56 -4.31
CA GLU A 50 -0.50 -4.15 -5.44
C GLU A 50 0.24 -5.36 -6.02
N ASN A 51 0.25 -6.45 -5.24
CA ASN A 51 0.94 -7.71 -5.53
C ASN A 51 2.48 -7.59 -5.65
N ASN A 52 3.06 -6.50 -5.14
CA ASN A 52 4.49 -6.27 -5.06
C ASN A 52 4.78 -5.21 -3.97
N ALA A 53 6.07 -5.01 -3.66
CA ALA A 53 6.52 -4.00 -2.69
C ALA A 53 7.29 -2.84 -3.36
N VAL A 54 6.89 -2.44 -4.57
CA VAL A 54 7.51 -1.32 -5.30
C VAL A 54 7.06 0.01 -4.70
N ASP A 55 7.98 0.96 -4.54
CA ASP A 55 7.67 2.35 -4.21
C ASP A 55 7.46 3.13 -5.51
N ILE A 56 6.22 3.55 -5.78
CA ILE A 56 5.86 4.19 -7.03
C ILE A 56 6.16 5.70 -7.08
N ILE A 57 6.81 6.25 -6.05
CA ILE A 57 7.22 7.66 -5.98
C ILE A 57 8.75 7.79 -5.95
N SER A 58 9.41 7.12 -5.01
CA SER A 58 10.81 7.43 -4.69
C SER A 58 11.82 6.36 -5.08
N GLY A 59 11.35 5.19 -5.53
CA GLY A 59 12.19 4.06 -5.87
C GLY A 59 12.82 3.36 -4.65
N LEU A 60 12.33 3.63 -3.44
CA LEU A 60 12.68 2.88 -2.23
C LEU A 60 11.97 1.52 -2.21
N ASP A 61 12.22 0.70 -3.22
CA ASP A 61 11.56 -0.59 -3.39
C ASP A 61 11.86 -1.54 -2.23
N GLY A 62 10.81 -2.16 -1.73
CA GLY A 62 10.87 -3.18 -0.71
C GLY A 62 11.14 -4.57 -1.29
N LYS A 63 11.68 -5.44 -0.43
CA LYS A 63 11.88 -6.86 -0.70
C LYS A 63 11.20 -7.68 0.36
N GLY A 64 10.43 -8.69 -0.07
CA GLY A 64 9.83 -9.63 0.86
C GLY A 64 10.87 -10.52 1.53
N VAL A 65 10.77 -10.66 2.85
CA VAL A 65 11.56 -11.59 3.65
C VAL A 65 10.65 -12.71 4.14
N ASN A 66 11.12 -13.96 4.00
CA ASN A 66 10.36 -15.18 4.31
C ASN A 66 9.06 -15.35 3.50
N SER A 67 9.07 -14.88 2.25
CA SER A 67 8.00 -15.08 1.26
C SER A 67 6.62 -14.56 1.70
N PRO A 68 6.49 -13.25 2.00
CA PRO A 68 5.18 -12.66 2.26
C PRO A 68 4.29 -12.79 1.02
N THR A 69 2.98 -12.80 1.25
CA THR A 69 1.98 -12.98 0.20
C THR A 69 1.11 -11.74 0.06
N TYR A 70 0.40 -11.62 -1.06
CA TYR A 70 -0.57 -10.55 -1.29
C TYR A 70 -1.95 -11.16 -1.50
N VAL A 71 -2.97 -10.57 -0.90
CA VAL A 71 -4.34 -11.09 -0.91
C VAL A 71 -5.33 -10.03 -1.33
N THR A 72 -6.48 -10.46 -1.85
CA THR A 72 -7.59 -9.62 -2.29
C THR A 72 -8.90 -10.08 -1.64
N PRO A 73 -9.87 -9.19 -1.37
CA PRO A 73 -9.78 -7.75 -1.54
C PRO A 73 -8.99 -7.06 -0.41
N ASP A 74 -8.34 -5.96 -0.76
CA ASP A 74 -7.89 -4.93 0.18
C ASP A 74 -9.09 -4.11 0.72
N ILE A 75 -8.81 -2.98 1.38
CA ILE A 75 -9.85 -2.07 1.88
C ILE A 75 -10.73 -1.47 0.77
N THR A 76 -10.24 -1.35 -0.47
CA THR A 76 -11.01 -0.79 -1.58
C THR A 76 -12.00 -1.77 -2.21
N GLY A 77 -11.90 -3.06 -1.88
CA GLY A 77 -12.78 -4.10 -2.43
C GLY A 77 -12.27 -4.72 -3.74
N SER A 78 -11.18 -4.21 -4.32
CA SER A 78 -10.67 -4.69 -5.62
C SER A 78 -9.14 -4.73 -5.75
N GLY A 79 -8.40 -4.15 -4.81
CA GLY A 79 -6.94 -4.16 -4.79
C GLY A 79 -6.35 -5.34 -4.03
N TYR A 80 -5.02 -5.32 -3.88
CA TYR A 80 -4.27 -6.26 -3.05
C TYR A 80 -3.80 -5.63 -1.75
N ALA A 81 -3.71 -6.45 -0.70
CA ALA A 81 -3.07 -6.11 0.56
C ALA A 81 -1.92 -7.08 0.85
N LEU A 82 -0.84 -6.57 1.45
CA LEU A 82 0.23 -7.38 2.00
C LEU A 82 -0.31 -8.25 3.15
N LYS A 83 -0.13 -9.57 3.05
CA LYS A 83 -0.44 -10.53 4.10
C LYS A 83 0.83 -11.13 4.68
N LEU A 84 0.99 -10.95 5.99
CA LEU A 84 2.11 -11.44 6.77
C LEU A 84 1.64 -12.47 7.80
N ILE A 85 2.42 -13.53 7.98
CA ILE A 85 2.15 -14.59 8.96
C ILE A 85 3.22 -14.54 10.05
N ARG A 86 2.79 -14.21 11.28
CA ARG A 86 3.66 -14.03 12.46
C ARG A 86 4.61 -15.20 12.71
N ASN A 87 4.10 -16.44 12.67
CA ASN A 87 4.93 -17.63 12.95
C ASN A 87 5.95 -17.95 11.83
N SER A 88 5.87 -17.25 10.70
CA SER A 88 6.78 -17.37 9.56
C SER A 88 7.78 -16.21 9.49
N ASN A 89 7.76 -15.29 10.46
CA ASN A 89 8.65 -14.12 10.54
C ASN A 89 8.69 -13.31 9.23
N GLN A 90 7.53 -13.04 8.65
CA GLN A 90 7.40 -12.37 7.35
C GLN A 90 7.34 -10.86 7.50
N TYR A 91 8.04 -10.15 6.63
CA TYR A 91 8.02 -8.68 6.55
C TYR A 91 8.52 -8.22 5.18
N ILE A 92 8.34 -6.93 4.88
CA ILE A 92 9.03 -6.25 3.77
C ILE A 92 10.21 -5.49 4.34
N THR A 93 11.38 -5.59 3.71
CA THR A 93 12.55 -4.79 4.05
C THR A 93 12.91 -3.84 2.92
N ILE A 94 13.19 -2.58 3.26
CA ILE A 94 13.76 -1.59 2.36
C ILE A 94 15.19 -1.37 2.87
N PRO A 95 16.21 -1.90 2.18
CA PRO A 95 17.58 -1.90 2.69
C PRO A 95 18.20 -0.50 2.73
N THR A 96 17.68 0.42 1.92
CA THR A 96 18.13 1.81 1.84
C THR A 96 17.66 2.59 3.06
N TYR A 97 18.62 3.15 3.80
CA TYR A 97 18.35 4.06 4.92
C TYR A 97 17.63 5.32 4.44
N LYS A 98 16.57 5.71 5.16
CA LYS A 98 15.88 6.99 4.97
C LYS A 98 16.22 7.94 6.11
N ASN A 99 16.71 9.12 5.76
CA ASN A 99 17.04 10.13 6.75
C ASN A 99 15.78 10.83 7.29
N PHE A 100 15.43 10.54 8.54
CA PHE A 100 14.40 11.25 9.32
C PHE A 100 15.02 12.14 10.42
N VAL A 101 16.34 12.29 10.45
CA VAL A 101 17.02 13.02 11.52
C VAL A 101 16.61 14.48 11.47
N ASN A 102 16.15 14.98 12.62
CA ASN A 102 15.74 16.37 12.79
C ASN A 102 14.68 16.89 11.78
N THR A 103 13.81 16.01 11.26
CA THR A 103 12.76 16.40 10.31
C THR A 103 11.37 16.02 10.80
N SER A 104 10.37 16.81 10.40
CA SER A 104 8.98 16.39 10.52
C SER A 104 8.70 15.29 9.50
N PHE A 105 7.85 14.33 9.87
CA PHE A 105 7.38 13.29 8.95
C PHE A 105 6.00 12.78 9.36
N THR A 106 5.33 12.14 8.41
CA THR A 106 4.12 11.36 8.63
C THR A 106 4.27 10.03 7.91
N VAL A 107 3.88 8.95 8.58
CA VAL A 107 3.72 7.63 7.96
C VAL A 107 2.30 7.17 8.25
N GLU A 108 1.59 6.78 7.20
CA GLU A 108 0.23 6.26 7.29
C GLU A 108 0.10 4.93 6.58
N MET A 109 -0.83 4.10 7.06
CA MET A 109 -1.14 2.81 6.47
C MET A 109 -2.49 2.29 6.95
N TRP A 110 -3.12 1.49 6.10
CA TRP A 110 -4.23 0.64 6.49
C TRP A 110 -3.70 -0.68 7.04
N ILE A 111 -4.27 -1.13 8.17
CA ILE A 111 -3.94 -2.42 8.79
C ILE A 111 -5.19 -3.24 9.03
N TYR A 112 -5.05 -4.57 8.93
CA TYR A 112 -6.09 -5.55 9.26
C TYR A 112 -5.49 -6.66 10.14
N PRO A 113 -5.40 -6.46 11.46
CA PRO A 113 -4.83 -7.47 12.35
C PRO A 113 -5.73 -8.71 12.39
N THR A 114 -5.20 -9.90 12.08
CA THR A 114 -5.95 -11.17 12.17
C THR A 114 -5.70 -11.90 13.48
N THR A 115 -4.61 -11.59 14.16
CA THR A 115 -4.26 -12.07 15.49
C THR A 115 -3.68 -10.91 16.31
N LEU A 116 -4.10 -10.80 17.57
CA LEU A 116 -3.59 -9.83 18.53
C LEU A 116 -3.71 -10.38 19.95
N ALA A 117 -2.67 -10.21 20.76
CA ALA A 117 -2.66 -10.43 22.19
C ALA A 117 -2.07 -9.21 22.93
N SER A 118 -2.46 -9.02 24.19
CA SER A 118 -1.93 -7.92 25.01
C SER A 118 -0.43 -8.03 25.29
N SER A 119 0.16 -9.21 25.13
CA SER A 119 1.59 -9.46 25.23
C SER A 119 2.34 -9.19 23.92
N ASP A 120 1.66 -8.91 22.82
CA ASP A 120 2.30 -8.76 21.52
C ASP A 120 2.99 -7.40 21.35
N TYR A 121 4.08 -7.46 20.59
CA TYR A 121 4.80 -6.33 20.01
C TYR A 121 4.79 -6.57 18.49
N VAL A 122 3.90 -5.88 17.77
CA VAL A 122 3.74 -6.05 16.33
C VAL A 122 4.32 -4.82 15.64
N GLY A 123 5.47 -4.98 14.97
CA GLY A 123 6.05 -3.92 14.16
C GLY A 123 5.15 -3.63 12.96
N LEU A 124 4.83 -2.36 12.72
CA LEU A 124 4.10 -1.92 11.52
C LEU A 124 5.08 -1.24 10.55
N PHE A 125 5.91 -0.34 11.09
CA PHE A 125 6.99 0.32 10.38
C PHE A 125 8.13 0.58 11.36
N THR A 126 9.36 0.17 11.02
CA THR A 126 10.52 0.39 11.89
C THR A 126 11.73 0.82 11.09
N GLN A 127 12.60 1.64 11.67
CA GLN A 127 13.96 1.87 11.21
C GLN A 127 14.86 1.95 12.44
N ARG A 128 15.66 0.89 12.67
CA ARG A 128 16.41 0.69 13.92
C ARG A 128 17.89 0.95 13.70
N ASP A 129 18.47 1.84 14.51
CA ASP A 129 19.90 2.16 14.53
C ASP A 129 20.57 1.52 15.77
N THR A 130 20.32 2.08 16.96
CA THR A 130 20.85 1.59 18.23
C THR A 130 19.77 1.58 19.32
N GLU A 131 20.05 0.86 20.40
CA GLU A 131 19.22 0.79 21.62
C GLU A 131 19.45 2.00 22.54
N SER A 132 19.39 3.21 21.96
CA SER A 132 19.57 4.48 22.65
C SER A 132 18.39 5.42 22.35
N ALA A 133 18.06 6.28 23.32
CA ALA A 133 16.93 7.19 23.18
C ALA A 133 17.09 8.10 21.96
N GLY A 134 16.06 8.16 21.12
CA GLY A 134 16.05 8.90 19.85
C GLY A 134 16.56 8.11 18.63
N HIS A 135 17.17 6.93 18.80
CA HIS A 135 17.91 6.28 17.70
C HIS A 135 17.14 5.21 16.93
N SER A 136 16.01 4.70 17.42
CA SER A 136 15.25 3.68 16.68
C SER A 136 13.80 4.08 16.54
N LEU A 137 13.33 4.18 15.30
CA LEU A 137 11.94 4.50 14.98
C LEU A 137 11.11 3.23 15.05
N HIS A 138 10.08 3.23 15.88
CA HIS A 138 9.09 2.16 16.01
C HIS A 138 7.68 2.73 15.87
N MET A 139 6.96 2.22 14.87
CA MET A 139 5.51 2.32 14.78
C MET A 139 4.97 0.92 14.93
N MET A 140 4.20 0.68 15.99
CA MET A 140 3.87 -0.68 16.39
C MET A 140 2.52 -0.78 17.10
N ILE A 141 2.01 -2.00 17.19
CA ILE A 141 0.96 -2.36 18.15
C ILE A 141 1.64 -2.95 19.38
N ARG A 142 1.43 -2.35 20.55
CA ARG A 142 1.93 -2.80 21.85
C ARG A 142 0.81 -2.76 22.86
N GLY A 143 0.55 -3.88 23.54
CA GLY A 143 -0.57 -3.94 24.50
C GLY A 143 -1.92 -3.65 23.86
N LEU A 144 -2.13 -4.12 22.62
CA LEU A 144 -3.31 -3.85 21.79
C LEU A 144 -3.50 -2.40 21.32
N ARG A 145 -2.54 -1.49 21.57
CA ARG A 145 -2.66 -0.07 21.20
C ARG A 145 -1.55 0.34 20.25
N LEU A 146 -1.84 1.31 19.38
CA LEU A 146 -0.82 1.91 18.52
C LEU A 146 0.23 2.65 19.37
N THR A 147 1.48 2.60 18.95
CA THR A 147 2.61 3.28 19.58
C THR A 147 3.53 3.86 18.52
N LEU A 148 3.94 5.12 18.71
CA LEU A 148 5.04 5.78 18.01
C LEU A 148 6.15 6.03 19.02
N ASP A 149 7.34 5.49 18.78
CA ASP A 149 8.45 5.53 19.72
C ASP A 149 9.77 5.71 18.98
N PHE A 150 10.64 6.58 19.49
CA PHE A 150 12.02 6.78 19.01
C PHE A 150 13.02 6.05 19.90
N TYR A 151 12.64 4.91 20.47
CA TYR A 151 13.32 4.22 21.57
C TYR A 151 13.28 5.04 22.87
N ALA A 152 12.55 4.54 23.87
CA ALA A 152 12.41 5.16 25.19
C ALA A 152 11.85 6.60 25.20
N ASP A 153 11.30 7.04 24.07
CA ASP A 153 10.72 8.37 23.88
C ASP A 153 9.59 8.26 22.85
N GLY A 154 8.38 8.14 23.36
CA GLY A 154 7.25 7.74 22.55
C GLY A 154 5.91 8.04 23.18
N VAL A 155 4.88 7.83 22.36
CA VAL A 155 3.48 7.93 22.71
C VAL A 155 2.79 6.61 22.41
N THR A 156 1.91 6.18 23.31
CA THR A 156 0.97 5.09 23.07
C THR A 156 -0.43 5.69 23.02
N GLY A 157 -1.21 5.28 22.03
CA GLY A 157 -2.61 5.66 21.88
C GLY A 157 -3.49 5.13 23.01
N THR A 158 -4.77 5.47 22.99
CA THR A 158 -5.71 5.07 24.06
C THR A 158 -6.64 3.94 23.63
N THR A 159 -6.90 3.81 22.33
CA THR A 159 -7.82 2.83 21.77
C THR A 159 -7.19 1.45 21.69
N SER A 160 -7.86 0.45 22.27
CA SER A 160 -7.50 -0.95 22.08
C SER A 160 -8.05 -1.47 20.76
N LEU A 161 -7.17 -1.99 19.92
CA LEU A 161 -7.51 -2.61 18.63
C LEU A 161 -8.06 -4.02 18.83
N THR A 162 -9.05 -4.36 18.02
CA THR A 162 -9.57 -5.72 17.86
C THR A 162 -9.11 -6.34 16.55
N THR A 163 -9.16 -7.66 16.46
CA THR A 163 -8.87 -8.36 15.20
C THR A 163 -10.00 -8.24 14.19
N ASN A 164 -9.70 -8.61 12.95
CA ASN A 164 -10.64 -8.69 11.83
C ASN A 164 -11.39 -7.38 11.56
N THR A 165 -10.69 -6.26 11.75
CA THR A 165 -11.21 -4.90 11.55
C THR A 165 -10.15 -4.10 10.82
N TRP A 166 -10.56 -3.36 9.78
CA TRP A 166 -9.67 -2.42 9.11
C TRP A 166 -9.50 -1.15 9.95
N TYR A 167 -8.26 -0.71 10.08
CA TYR A 167 -7.92 0.56 10.72
C TYR A 167 -7.04 1.38 9.79
N HIS A 168 -7.38 2.65 9.63
CA HIS A 168 -6.45 3.63 9.09
C HIS A 168 -5.60 4.17 10.24
N THR A 169 -4.28 4.14 10.08
CA THR A 169 -3.35 4.63 11.08
C THR A 169 -2.48 5.72 10.47
N ALA A 170 -2.23 6.79 11.21
CA ALA A 170 -1.23 7.78 10.85
C ALA A 170 -0.39 8.16 12.07
N PHE A 171 0.91 8.16 11.88
CA PHE A 171 1.92 8.49 12.88
C PHE A 171 2.63 9.75 12.44
N VAL A 172 2.51 10.81 13.23
CA VAL A 172 3.03 12.14 12.91
C VAL A 172 4.11 12.50 13.91
N TYR A 173 5.22 13.00 13.41
CA TYR A 173 6.18 13.73 14.21
C TYR A 173 6.38 15.13 13.63
N ASP A 174 6.09 16.14 14.44
CA ASP A 174 6.33 17.55 14.12
C ASP A 174 7.58 18.04 14.84
N TYR A 175 8.68 18.16 14.09
CA TYR A 175 10.00 18.49 14.64
C TYR A 175 10.12 19.91 15.22
N PRO A 176 9.58 20.97 14.60
CA PRO A 176 9.55 22.31 15.18
C PRO A 176 8.88 22.38 16.56
N SER A 177 7.71 21.74 16.72
CA SER A 177 6.97 21.75 17.99
C SER A 177 7.35 20.63 18.95
N LYS A 178 8.17 19.65 18.51
CA LYS A 178 8.55 18.46 19.29
C LYS A 178 7.33 17.64 19.72
N THR A 179 6.43 17.40 18.77
CA THR A 179 5.16 16.71 19.04
C THR A 179 5.06 15.41 18.26
N GLN A 180 4.82 14.31 18.95
CA GLN A 180 4.41 13.03 18.38
C GLN A 180 2.89 12.89 18.48
N ILE A 181 2.22 12.48 17.40
CA ILE A 181 0.77 12.31 17.35
C ILE A 181 0.42 10.99 16.66
N ILE A 182 -0.54 10.26 17.22
CA ILE A 182 -1.13 9.06 16.60
C ILE A 182 -2.56 9.40 16.23
N TYR A 183 -2.95 9.10 14.99
CA TYR A 183 -4.33 9.11 14.53
C TYR A 183 -4.79 7.70 14.21
N LEU A 184 -6.00 7.37 14.64
CA LEU A 184 -6.70 6.12 14.34
C LEU A 184 -8.03 6.47 13.68
N ASN A 185 -8.26 5.96 12.46
CA ASN A 185 -9.45 6.24 11.66
C ASN A 185 -9.74 7.75 11.48
N GLY A 186 -8.68 8.54 11.37
CA GLY A 186 -8.75 10.00 11.18
C GLY A 186 -8.92 10.82 12.46
N TYR A 187 -9.10 10.18 13.62
CA TYR A 187 -9.20 10.86 14.92
C TYR A 187 -7.90 10.74 15.71
N GLN A 188 -7.50 11.79 16.42
CA GLN A 188 -6.34 11.73 17.29
C GLN A 188 -6.57 10.72 18.44
N ASP A 189 -5.71 9.72 18.53
CA ASP A 189 -5.77 8.65 19.55
C ASP A 189 -4.73 8.82 20.66
N GLY A 190 -3.62 9.50 20.37
CA GLY A 190 -2.57 9.80 21.35
C GLY A 190 -1.71 10.98 20.91
N SER A 191 -1.15 11.70 21.88
CA SER A 191 -0.19 12.78 21.63
C SER A 191 0.84 12.85 22.75
N HIS A 192 2.08 13.17 22.40
CA HIS A 192 3.17 13.45 23.33
C HIS A 192 3.89 14.73 22.90
N SER A 193 3.83 15.74 23.76
CA SER A 193 4.57 16.99 23.62
C SER A 193 5.96 16.85 24.24
N SER A 194 6.92 17.63 23.75
CA SER A 194 8.32 17.59 24.23
C SER A 194 9.06 16.29 23.91
N ALA A 195 8.66 15.61 22.84
CA ALA A 195 9.40 14.48 22.30
C ALA A 195 10.78 14.95 21.81
N GLY A 196 11.82 14.20 22.15
CA GLY A 196 13.15 14.36 21.59
C GLY A 196 13.16 14.18 20.07
N PRO A 197 14.20 14.69 19.39
CA PRO A 197 14.36 14.44 17.97
C PRO A 197 14.63 12.97 17.70
N TYR A 198 14.19 12.49 16.53
CA TYR A 198 14.77 11.29 15.96
C TYR A 198 16.22 11.60 15.52
N LEU A 199 17.13 10.73 15.93
CA LEU A 199 18.59 10.83 15.81
C LEU A 199 19.23 9.60 15.13
N GLY A 200 18.44 8.57 14.80
CA GLY A 200 18.96 7.36 14.17
C GLY A 200 19.55 7.66 12.79
N THR A 201 20.78 7.22 12.55
CA THR A 201 21.55 7.54 11.33
C THR A 201 21.77 6.35 10.40
N SER A 202 21.27 5.18 10.79
CA SER A 202 21.42 3.93 10.06
C SER A 202 20.16 3.07 10.15
N GLY A 203 20.25 1.84 9.66
CA GLY A 203 19.16 0.87 9.69
C GLY A 203 18.36 0.81 8.40
N SER A 204 17.82 -0.37 8.14
CA SER A 204 16.84 -0.60 7.08
C SER A 204 15.44 -0.31 7.60
N ILE A 205 14.55 0.13 6.71
CA ILE A 205 13.13 0.18 7.02
C ILE A 205 12.58 -1.25 6.95
N ASN A 206 11.76 -1.64 7.92
CA ASN A 206 10.95 -2.86 7.84
C ASN A 206 9.47 -2.52 8.00
N ILE A 207 8.64 -3.11 7.14
CA ILE A 207 7.18 -3.04 7.18
C ILE A 207 6.66 -4.43 7.55
N GLY A 208 6.01 -4.51 8.72
CA GLY A 208 5.56 -5.76 9.34
C GLY A 208 6.60 -6.50 10.17
#